data_AF-A0A847XMK9-F1
#
_entry.id   AF-A0A847XMK9-F1
#
_cell.length_a   1.000
_cell.length_b   1.000
_cell.length_c   1.000
_cell.angle_alpha   90.00
_cell.angle_beta   90.00
_cell.angle_gamma   90.00
#
_symmetry.space_group_name_H-M   'P 1'
#
loop_
_entity.id
_entity.type
_entity.pdbx_description
1 polymer ?
#
loop_
_entity_poly.entity_id
_entity_poly.type
_entity_poly.pdbx_seq_one_letter_code
_entity_poly.pdbx_strand_id
1 'polypeptide(L)'
;MNSGVVSSIFSFPPSRLRWDTHSLIYYDTYKALVARQPEFEKFIKLKEIFKYDGAYGPDRLWMKGERATSESYYNPMNGQGGALKQIIRHYSEAKERMINNLPWAKDFTWMSHFVVDVLSPSHHFGHKIKPRKKYRDWEDPYFHRINPASLRNRHMIFEAMINGWQIFGRRFKPKFEELEKIRGEEVSEFIRKTVDKVRALGLYEEFLERGFNRRLWHRVNEELIPKIDYALGVVWWCLMRETAEGKRDDKKLSV
;
A
#
# COMPACT_ATOMS: atom_id res chain seq x y z
N MET A 1 10.61 -37.09 14.00
CA MET A 1 9.92 -36.56 15.20
C MET A 1 9.59 -35.08 14.98
N ASN A 2 8.29 -34.83 14.81
CA ASN A 2 7.52 -33.57 14.88
C ASN A 2 8.08 -32.29 14.24
N SER A 3 7.85 -32.17 12.93
CA SER A 3 7.54 -30.90 12.27
C SER A 3 6.16 -30.39 12.74
N GLY A 4 6.14 -29.55 13.77
CA GLY A 4 4.92 -29.01 14.36
C GLY A 4 4.78 -27.49 14.18
N VAL A 5 3.76 -27.10 13.40
CA VAL A 5 2.90 -25.92 13.63
C VAL A 5 3.57 -24.54 13.71
N VAL A 6 3.89 -23.92 12.56
CA VAL A 6 4.07 -22.44 12.47
C VAL A 6 3.37 -21.86 11.21
N SER A 7 2.42 -22.57 10.60
CA SER A 7 1.79 -22.12 9.34
C SER A 7 0.42 -21.42 9.49
N SER A 8 -0.08 -21.20 10.71
CA SER A 8 -1.49 -20.82 10.91
C SER A 8 -1.79 -19.38 11.33
N ILE A 9 -0.82 -18.46 11.38
CA ILE A 9 -1.11 -17.04 11.69
C ILE A 9 -1.21 -16.16 10.42
N PHE A 10 -0.75 -16.65 9.26
CA PHE A 10 -0.79 -15.91 7.98
C PHE A 10 -1.42 -16.69 6.82
N SER A 11 -2.14 -17.78 7.11
CA SER A 11 -3.01 -18.41 6.12
C SER A 11 -4.33 -17.65 6.09
N PHE A 12 -4.40 -16.61 5.25
CA PHE A 12 -5.63 -15.89 4.95
C PHE A 12 -6.69 -16.88 4.44
N PRO A 13 -7.80 -17.12 5.19
CA PRO A 13 -8.83 -18.01 4.71
C PRO A 13 -9.45 -17.42 3.44
N PRO A 14 -9.82 -18.26 2.46
CA PRO A 14 -10.60 -17.84 1.30
C PRO A 14 -12.05 -17.59 1.74
N SER A 15 -12.26 -16.61 2.61
CA SER A 15 -13.58 -16.14 3.02
C SER A 15 -13.79 -14.73 2.49
N ARG A 16 -15.05 -14.37 2.27
CA ARG A 16 -15.49 -13.14 1.59
C ARG A 16 -15.09 -11.83 2.28
N LEU A 17 -14.46 -11.87 3.46
CA LEU A 17 -13.89 -10.71 4.14
C LEU A 17 -12.40 -10.93 4.40
N ARG A 18 -11.58 -10.09 3.78
CA ARG A 18 -10.17 -9.91 4.12
C ARG A 18 -10.03 -8.78 5.13
N TRP A 19 -9.20 -9.00 6.13
CA TRP A 19 -9.04 -8.14 7.30
C TRP A 19 -7.60 -7.63 7.48
N ASP A 20 -6.79 -7.67 6.41
CA ASP A 20 -5.50 -6.99 6.37
C ASP A 20 -5.62 -5.52 5.97
N THR A 21 -4.56 -4.75 6.23
CA THR A 21 -4.60 -3.27 6.26
C THR A 21 -4.87 -2.77 4.87
N HIS A 22 -4.11 -3.33 3.93
CA HIS A 22 -4.23 -3.11 2.51
C HIS A 22 -5.66 -3.37 2.05
N SER A 23 -6.25 -4.53 2.36
CA SER A 23 -7.60 -4.87 1.93
C SER A 23 -8.69 -3.93 2.47
N LEU A 24 -8.57 -3.45 3.71
CA LEU A 24 -9.51 -2.47 4.29
C LEU A 24 -9.39 -1.10 3.61
N ILE A 25 -8.17 -0.61 3.43
CA ILE A 25 -7.89 0.64 2.68
C ILE A 25 -8.42 0.53 1.26
N TYR A 26 -8.17 -0.60 0.57
CA TYR A 26 -8.67 -0.83 -0.77
C TYR A 26 -10.19 -0.80 -0.82
N TYR A 27 -10.87 -1.43 0.15
CA TYR A 27 -12.33 -1.45 0.21
C TYR A 27 -12.91 -0.04 0.37
N ASP A 28 -12.38 0.75 1.31
CA ASP A 28 -12.89 2.09 1.60
C ASP A 28 -12.59 3.05 0.44
N THR A 29 -11.35 3.02 -0.09
CA THR A 29 -10.96 3.77 -1.29
C THR A 29 -11.83 3.39 -2.50
N TYR A 30 -12.04 2.10 -2.75
CA TYR A 30 -12.85 1.60 -3.87
C TYR A 30 -14.29 2.09 -3.79
N LYS A 31 -14.92 1.97 -2.62
CA LYS A 31 -16.30 2.41 -2.44
C LYS A 31 -16.46 3.90 -2.62
N ALA A 32 -15.55 4.68 -2.07
CA ALA A 32 -15.59 6.12 -2.19
C ALA A 32 -15.37 6.55 -3.66
N LEU A 33 -14.48 5.88 -4.38
CA LEU A 33 -14.22 6.17 -5.79
C LEU A 33 -15.39 5.76 -6.68
N VAL A 34 -15.99 4.57 -6.48
CA VAL A 34 -17.19 4.13 -7.21
C VAL A 34 -18.39 5.04 -6.93
N ALA A 35 -18.56 5.51 -5.70
CA ALA A 35 -19.62 6.44 -5.36
C ALA A 35 -19.49 7.78 -6.11
N ARG A 36 -18.26 8.20 -6.45
CA ARG A 36 -17.99 9.40 -7.23
C ARG A 36 -17.97 9.14 -8.74
N GLN A 37 -17.46 7.98 -9.15
CA GLN A 37 -17.30 7.53 -10.54
C GLN A 37 -17.76 6.08 -10.70
N PRO A 38 -19.04 5.85 -11.04
CA PRO A 38 -19.59 4.51 -11.20
C PRO A 38 -18.86 3.66 -12.26
N GLU A 39 -18.25 4.29 -13.27
CA GLU A 39 -17.46 3.61 -14.29
C GLU A 39 -16.22 2.92 -13.73
N PHE A 40 -15.72 3.36 -12.56
CA PHE A 40 -14.58 2.70 -11.90
C PHE A 40 -14.90 1.23 -11.57
N GLU A 41 -16.17 0.90 -11.31
CA GLU A 41 -16.58 -0.48 -11.07
C GLU A 41 -16.48 -1.35 -12.33
N LYS A 42 -16.51 -0.75 -13.52
CA LYS A 42 -16.27 -1.43 -14.80
C LYS A 42 -14.77 -1.50 -15.13
N PHE A 43 -13.98 -0.58 -14.58
CA PHE A 43 -12.53 -0.53 -14.75
C PHE A 43 -11.84 -1.71 -14.05
N ILE A 44 -12.08 -1.92 -12.75
CA ILE A 44 -11.56 -3.08 -12.02
C ILE A 44 -12.59 -3.57 -10.99
N LYS A 45 -12.72 -4.89 -10.82
CA LYS A 45 -13.52 -5.45 -9.74
C LYS A 45 -12.68 -5.59 -8.47
N LEU A 46 -13.25 -5.22 -7.32
CA LEU A 46 -12.57 -5.34 -6.01
C LEU A 46 -12.00 -6.75 -5.74
N LYS A 47 -12.69 -7.80 -6.21
CA LYS A 47 -12.21 -9.19 -6.11
C LYS A 47 -10.86 -9.43 -6.81
N GLU A 48 -10.56 -8.68 -7.86
CA GLU A 48 -9.29 -8.78 -8.60
C GLU A 48 -8.16 -8.14 -7.81
N ILE A 49 -8.42 -6.99 -7.18
CA ILE A 49 -7.48 -6.33 -6.26
C ILE A 49 -7.12 -7.31 -5.14
N PHE A 50 -8.12 -7.89 -4.46
CA PHE A 50 -7.85 -8.87 -3.40
C PHE A 50 -7.09 -10.11 -3.90
N LYS A 51 -7.41 -10.63 -5.09
CA LYS A 51 -6.70 -11.79 -5.65
C LYS A 51 -5.19 -11.54 -5.71
N TYR A 52 -4.76 -10.40 -6.23
CA TYR A 52 -3.35 -10.11 -6.49
C TYR A 52 -2.58 -9.56 -5.29
N ASP A 53 -3.27 -9.09 -4.24
CA ASP A 53 -2.62 -8.59 -3.01
C ASP A 53 -2.35 -9.70 -1.99
N GLY A 54 -3.17 -10.76 -1.96
CA GLY A 54 -3.00 -11.83 -0.98
C GLY A 54 -2.01 -12.91 -1.44
N ALA A 55 -2.55 -14.04 -1.92
CA ALA A 55 -1.75 -15.21 -2.29
C ALA A 55 -0.72 -14.96 -3.42
N TYR A 56 -0.81 -13.83 -4.12
CA TYR A 56 0.11 -13.44 -5.20
C TYR A 56 0.72 -12.05 -4.97
N GLY A 57 0.59 -11.49 -3.77
CA GLY A 57 1.02 -10.13 -3.49
C GLY A 57 2.45 -10.00 -3.01
N PRO A 58 2.91 -8.74 -2.85
CA PRO A 58 4.27 -8.42 -2.43
C PRO A 58 4.71 -9.11 -1.14
N ASP A 59 3.91 -9.01 -0.08
CA ASP A 59 4.23 -9.59 1.23
C ASP A 59 4.49 -11.09 1.17
N ARG A 60 3.66 -11.84 0.42
CA ARG A 60 3.85 -13.28 0.32
C ARG A 60 5.16 -13.64 -0.38
N LEU A 61 5.56 -12.88 -1.39
CA LEU A 61 6.82 -13.09 -2.09
C LEU A 61 8.02 -12.68 -1.21
N TRP A 62 7.87 -11.64 -0.40
CA TRP A 62 8.84 -11.29 0.63
C TRP A 62 9.00 -12.40 1.68
N MET A 63 7.90 -12.97 2.19
CA MET A 63 7.95 -14.10 3.14
C MET A 63 8.67 -15.32 2.57
N LYS A 64 8.53 -15.57 1.26
CA LYS A 64 9.26 -16.63 0.54
C LYS A 64 10.73 -16.29 0.24
N GLY A 65 11.15 -15.06 0.48
CA GLY A 65 12.50 -14.59 0.15
C GLY A 65 12.74 -14.38 -1.35
N GLU A 66 11.65 -14.24 -2.13
CA GLU A 66 11.69 -13.98 -3.57
C GLU A 66 11.78 -12.48 -3.90
N ARG A 67 11.57 -11.60 -2.90
CA ARG A 67 11.66 -10.14 -3.01
C ARG A 67 12.49 -9.53 -1.91
N ALA A 68 13.21 -8.46 -2.22
CA ALA A 68 14.02 -7.74 -1.26
C ALA A 68 13.14 -7.00 -0.24
N THR A 69 13.57 -6.98 1.03
CA THR A 69 12.84 -6.30 2.11
C THR A 69 12.77 -4.80 1.83
N SER A 70 13.84 -4.22 1.26
CA SER A 70 13.85 -2.80 0.94
C SER A 70 12.80 -2.36 -0.08
N GLU A 71 12.16 -3.29 -0.80
CA GLU A 71 11.13 -2.97 -1.80
C GLU A 71 9.85 -2.38 -1.21
N SER A 72 9.52 -2.70 0.05
CA SER A 72 8.36 -2.11 0.76
C SER A 72 8.71 -0.85 1.55
N TYR A 73 10.00 -0.53 1.70
CA TYR A 73 10.44 0.60 2.53
C TYR A 73 10.78 1.83 1.68
N TYR A 74 10.64 3.00 2.30
CA TYR A 74 11.18 4.27 1.81
C TYR A 74 11.45 5.21 2.98
N ASN A 75 12.72 5.52 3.21
CA ASN A 75 13.13 6.46 4.24
C ASN A 75 13.19 7.89 3.67
N PRO A 76 12.29 8.80 4.08
CA PRO A 76 12.22 10.15 3.53
C PRO A 76 13.42 11.04 3.93
N MET A 77 14.17 10.66 4.97
CA MET A 77 15.33 11.45 5.43
C MET A 77 16.57 11.28 4.55
N ASN A 78 16.69 10.13 3.88
CA ASN A 78 17.88 9.80 3.08
C ASN A 78 17.55 9.25 1.68
N GLY A 79 16.26 9.15 1.33
CA GLY A 79 15.79 8.66 0.04
C GLY A 79 16.04 7.16 -0.21
N GLN A 80 16.48 6.40 0.78
CA GLN A 80 16.74 4.97 0.62
C GLN A 80 15.44 4.16 0.63
N GLY A 81 15.48 3.01 -0.04
CA GLY A 81 14.34 2.10 -0.15
C GLY A 81 13.90 1.92 -1.60
N GLY A 82 12.91 1.06 -1.78
CA GLY A 82 12.40 0.64 -3.09
C GLY A 82 10.93 0.98 -3.31
N ALA A 83 10.15 1.32 -2.28
CA ALA A 83 8.70 1.45 -2.39
C ALA A 83 8.27 2.45 -3.47
N LEU A 84 8.83 3.67 -3.47
CA LEU A 84 8.54 4.66 -4.53
C LEU A 84 8.87 4.14 -5.94
N LYS A 85 9.98 3.40 -6.09
CA LYS A 85 10.37 2.81 -7.38
C LYS A 85 9.38 1.74 -7.81
N GLN A 86 8.89 0.93 -6.88
CA GLN A 86 7.87 -0.09 -7.16
C GLN A 86 6.54 0.54 -7.57
N ILE A 87 6.12 1.63 -6.93
CA ILE A 87 4.91 2.38 -7.33
C ILE A 87 5.04 2.84 -8.79
N ILE A 88 6.13 3.55 -9.12
CA ILE A 88 6.34 4.10 -10.47
C ILE A 88 6.40 2.97 -11.51
N ARG A 89 7.15 1.91 -11.21
CA ARG A 89 7.26 0.74 -12.08
C ARG A 89 5.89 0.13 -12.38
N HIS A 90 5.15 -0.23 -11.34
CA HIS A 90 3.88 -0.94 -11.52
C HIS A 90 2.77 -0.03 -12.06
N TYR A 91 2.82 1.27 -11.78
CA TYR A 91 1.96 2.25 -12.44
C TYR A 91 2.17 2.23 -13.96
N SER A 92 3.43 2.35 -14.40
CA SER A 92 3.79 2.33 -15.83
C SER A 92 3.46 1.00 -16.49
N GLU A 93 3.80 -0.13 -15.86
CA GLU A 93 3.50 -1.47 -16.37
C GLU A 93 1.97 -1.69 -16.49
N ALA A 94 1.19 -1.27 -15.49
CA ALA A 94 -0.26 -1.37 -15.55
C ALA A 94 -0.83 -0.53 -16.69
N LYS A 95 -0.36 0.72 -16.84
CA LYS A 95 -0.78 1.63 -17.92
C LYS A 95 -0.52 1.05 -19.29
N GLU A 96 0.71 0.64 -19.57
CA GLU A 96 1.10 0.06 -20.87
C GLU A 96 0.29 -1.20 -21.17
N ARG A 97 0.13 -2.10 -20.20
CA ARG A 97 -0.66 -3.32 -20.38
C ARG A 97 -2.11 -3.04 -20.66
N MET A 98 -2.73 -2.06 -19.99
CA MET A 98 -4.11 -1.66 -20.26
C MET A 98 -4.29 -1.15 -21.69
N ILE A 99 -3.38 -0.27 -22.16
CA ILE A 99 -3.40 0.29 -23.51
C ILE A 99 -3.32 -0.83 -24.55
N ASN A 100 -2.39 -1.78 -24.35
CA ASN A 100 -2.18 -2.92 -25.24
C ASN A 100 -3.17 -4.10 -25.02
N ASN A 101 -4.22 -3.92 -24.21
CA ASN A 101 -5.20 -4.97 -23.87
C ASN A 101 -4.59 -6.27 -23.28
N LEU A 102 -3.47 -6.15 -22.57
CA LEU A 102 -2.82 -7.22 -21.82
C LEU A 102 -3.31 -7.29 -20.36
N PRO A 103 -3.14 -8.43 -19.65
CA PRO A 103 -3.49 -8.52 -18.23
C PRO A 103 -2.68 -7.54 -17.35
N TRP A 104 -3.39 -6.65 -16.66
CA TRP A 104 -2.83 -5.51 -15.90
C TRP A 104 -3.21 -5.50 -14.41
N ALA A 105 -4.22 -6.26 -13.99
CA ALA A 105 -4.76 -6.22 -12.63
C ALA A 105 -3.72 -6.54 -11.54
N LYS A 106 -2.71 -7.36 -11.88
CA LYS A 106 -1.57 -7.64 -10.98
C LYS A 106 -0.78 -6.36 -10.69
N ASP A 107 -0.37 -5.65 -11.74
CA ASP A 107 0.48 -4.46 -11.62
C ASP A 107 -0.29 -3.32 -10.94
N PHE A 108 -1.58 -3.15 -11.29
CA PHE A 108 -2.48 -2.26 -10.55
C PHE A 108 -2.50 -2.57 -9.04
N THR A 109 -2.62 -3.84 -8.69
CA THR A 109 -2.70 -4.23 -7.28
C THR A 109 -1.37 -4.05 -6.56
N TRP A 110 -0.26 -4.42 -7.20
CA TRP A 110 1.06 -4.26 -6.59
C TRP A 110 1.43 -2.78 -6.42
N MET A 111 1.10 -1.92 -7.40
CA MET A 111 1.20 -0.48 -7.23
C MET A 111 0.41 0.00 -6.01
N SER A 112 -0.84 -0.47 -5.85
CA SER A 112 -1.70 -0.13 -4.71
C SER A 112 -1.05 -0.52 -3.37
N HIS A 113 -0.46 -1.71 -3.33
CA HIS A 113 0.25 -2.21 -2.16
C HIS A 113 1.40 -1.30 -1.76
N PHE A 114 2.26 -0.94 -2.71
CA PHE A 114 3.39 -0.05 -2.42
C PHE A 114 2.97 1.38 -2.07
N VAL A 115 1.83 1.87 -2.57
CA VAL A 115 1.26 3.15 -2.12
C VAL A 115 0.89 3.08 -0.64
N VAL A 116 0.29 1.97 -0.18
CA VAL A 116 -0.03 1.78 1.23
C VAL A 116 1.24 1.63 2.07
N ASP A 117 2.21 0.83 1.63
CA ASP A 117 3.49 0.65 2.33
C ASP A 117 4.24 1.98 2.47
N VAL A 118 4.40 2.73 1.37
CA VAL A 118 5.17 3.98 1.38
C VAL A 118 4.51 5.05 2.26
N LEU A 119 3.20 4.98 2.47
CA LEU A 119 2.46 5.91 3.33
C LEU A 119 2.24 5.36 4.75
N SER A 120 2.75 4.18 5.05
CA SER A 120 2.72 3.60 6.39
C SER A 120 3.98 4.03 7.16
N PRO A 121 3.85 4.81 8.27
CA PRO A 121 5.00 5.36 9.00
C PRO A 121 6.07 4.34 9.43
N SER A 122 5.69 3.09 9.70
CA SER A 122 6.63 2.02 10.05
C SER A 122 7.64 1.69 8.93
N HIS A 123 7.29 1.93 7.67
CA HIS A 123 8.15 1.72 6.50
C HIS A 123 9.10 2.90 6.21
N HIS A 124 9.04 3.97 7.02
CA HIS A 124 9.92 5.14 6.88
C HIS A 124 11.25 4.99 7.62
N PHE A 125 11.39 3.94 8.44
CA PHE A 125 12.53 3.74 9.31
C PHE A 125 13.49 2.68 8.78
N GLY A 126 14.75 2.84 9.17
CA GLY A 126 15.82 1.93 8.78
C GLY A 126 16.62 2.42 7.58
N HIS A 127 17.50 1.55 7.11
CA HIS A 127 18.43 1.85 6.03
C HIS A 127 18.81 0.57 5.28
N LYS A 128 19.31 0.74 4.06
CA LYS A 128 19.84 -0.39 3.27
C LYS A 128 21.12 -0.93 3.90
N ILE A 129 21.21 -2.25 3.96
CA ILE A 129 22.40 -2.97 4.40
C ILE A 129 22.89 -3.93 3.32
N LYS A 130 24.17 -4.31 3.36
CA LYS A 130 24.66 -5.44 2.56
C LYS A 130 24.04 -6.73 3.09
N PRO A 131 23.19 -7.42 2.30
CA PRO A 131 22.43 -8.55 2.81
C PRO A 131 23.31 -9.76 3.15
N ARG A 132 23.04 -10.44 4.27
CA ARG A 132 23.51 -11.83 4.50
C ARG A 132 22.73 -12.85 3.67
N LYS A 133 21.51 -12.53 3.24
CA LYS A 133 20.65 -13.32 2.35
C LYS A 133 20.03 -12.39 1.33
N LYS A 134 19.95 -12.79 0.05
CA LYS A 134 19.52 -11.96 -1.10
C LYS A 134 18.34 -11.01 -0.82
N TYR A 135 17.36 -11.43 -0.03
CA TYR A 135 16.15 -10.67 0.27
C TYR A 135 16.19 -9.81 1.56
N ARG A 136 17.23 -9.88 2.38
CA ARG A 136 17.35 -9.18 3.68
C ARG A 136 18.33 -8.00 3.57
N ASP A 137 17.96 -7.02 2.78
CA ASP A 137 18.78 -5.86 2.43
C ASP A 137 18.32 -4.56 3.13
N TRP A 138 17.47 -4.67 4.17
CA TRP A 138 16.97 -3.56 4.97
C TRP A 138 17.12 -3.86 6.46
N GLU A 139 17.64 -2.89 7.20
CA GLU A 139 17.72 -2.92 8.66
C GLU A 139 16.81 -1.85 9.24
N ASP A 140 15.68 -2.29 9.81
CA ASP A 140 14.81 -1.48 10.64
C ASP A 140 15.15 -1.76 12.12
N PRO A 141 15.61 -0.76 12.90
CA PRO A 141 16.01 -0.94 14.30
C PRO A 141 14.84 -1.40 15.20
N TYR A 142 13.60 -1.26 14.74
CA TYR A 142 12.38 -1.61 15.48
C TYR A 142 11.72 -2.90 14.97
N PHE A 143 12.29 -3.55 13.96
CA PHE A 143 11.81 -4.81 13.40
C PHE A 143 12.57 -6.01 14.01
N HIS A 144 11.94 -6.71 14.97
CA HIS A 144 12.56 -7.86 15.65
C HIS A 144 11.89 -9.19 15.28
N ARG A 145 12.63 -10.08 14.59
CA ARG A 145 12.14 -11.37 14.09
C ARG A 145 11.97 -12.48 15.14
N ILE A 146 12.51 -12.33 16.35
CA ILE A 146 12.68 -13.46 17.27
C ILE A 146 11.32 -13.98 17.79
N ASN A 147 10.24 -13.18 17.74
CA ASN A 147 8.88 -13.69 17.93
C ASN A 147 7.82 -12.68 17.41
N PRO A 148 6.99 -13.00 16.39
CA PRO A 148 5.90 -12.13 15.92
C PRO A 148 4.82 -11.88 16.99
N ALA A 149 4.76 -12.72 18.03
CA ALA A 149 3.89 -12.53 19.19
C ALA A 149 4.54 -11.72 20.34
N SER A 150 5.80 -11.28 20.20
CA SER A 150 6.41 -10.43 21.21
C SER A 150 6.07 -8.96 20.98
N LEU A 151 5.75 -8.24 22.06
CA LEU A 151 5.62 -6.78 22.11
C LEU A 151 6.89 -6.03 21.63
N ARG A 152 7.95 -6.76 21.28
CA ARG A 152 9.21 -6.26 20.76
C ARG A 152 9.14 -5.94 19.26
N ASN A 153 8.28 -6.58 18.46
CA ASN A 153 8.18 -6.26 17.03
C ASN A 153 7.26 -5.05 16.79
N ARG A 154 7.79 -3.86 17.07
CA ARG A 154 7.04 -2.59 17.00
C ARG A 154 6.43 -2.34 15.62
N HIS A 155 7.12 -2.73 14.55
CA HIS A 155 6.64 -2.58 13.17
C HIS A 155 5.33 -3.35 12.94
N MET A 156 5.34 -4.68 13.13
CA MET A 156 4.17 -5.53 12.90
C MET A 156 3.01 -5.16 13.83
N ILE A 157 3.33 -4.74 15.05
CA ILE A 157 2.30 -4.30 15.99
C ILE A 157 1.64 -3.03 15.46
N PHE A 158 2.40 -2.01 15.05
CA PHE A 158 1.82 -0.77 14.50
C PHE A 158 0.89 -1.04 13.31
N GLU A 159 1.30 -1.89 12.36
CA GLU A 159 0.46 -2.27 11.21
C GLU A 159 -0.79 -3.07 11.61
N ALA A 160 -0.66 -4.05 12.51
CA ALA A 160 -1.78 -4.81 13.03
C ALA A 160 -2.77 -3.95 13.84
N MET A 161 -2.32 -2.81 14.35
CA MET A 161 -3.18 -1.88 15.10
C MET A 161 -3.95 -0.97 14.17
N ILE A 162 -3.32 -0.50 13.08
CA ILE A 162 -4.04 0.17 11.99
C ILE A 162 -5.19 -0.74 11.53
N ASN A 163 -4.93 -2.03 11.33
CA ASN A 163 -5.95 -3.05 11.03
C ASN A 163 -7.12 -3.09 12.01
N GLY A 164 -6.82 -3.39 13.28
CA GLY A 164 -7.86 -3.50 14.31
C GLY A 164 -8.69 -2.22 14.38
N TRP A 165 -8.05 -1.07 14.22
CA TRP A 165 -8.72 0.22 14.36
C TRP A 165 -9.53 0.65 13.15
N GLN A 166 -9.19 0.22 11.93
CA GLN A 166 -10.07 0.39 10.76
C GLN A 166 -11.35 -0.45 10.86
N ILE A 167 -11.30 -1.60 11.53
CA ILE A 167 -12.48 -2.46 11.76
C ILE A 167 -13.44 -1.82 12.76
N PHE A 168 -12.90 -1.24 13.85
CA PHE A 168 -13.70 -0.70 14.96
C PHE A 168 -13.91 0.82 14.92
N GLY A 169 -13.19 1.54 14.05
CA GLY A 169 -13.26 2.99 13.90
C GLY A 169 -14.41 3.47 13.02
N ARG A 170 -14.64 4.79 13.01
CA ARG A 170 -15.56 5.40 12.04
C ARG A 170 -14.95 5.32 10.65
N ARG A 171 -15.69 4.77 9.68
CA ARG A 171 -15.31 4.79 8.27
C ARG A 171 -15.30 6.24 7.78
N PHE A 172 -14.12 6.75 7.47
CA PHE A 172 -13.96 8.06 6.86
C PHE A 172 -14.43 8.00 5.39
N LYS A 173 -15.01 9.09 4.89
CA LYS A 173 -15.30 9.25 3.46
C LYS A 173 -14.19 10.11 2.86
N PRO A 174 -13.26 9.54 2.07
CA PRO A 174 -12.21 10.31 1.43
C PRO A 174 -12.80 11.47 0.62
N LYS A 175 -12.28 12.66 0.82
CA LYS A 175 -12.65 13.84 0.05
C LYS A 175 -11.83 13.87 -1.23
N PHE A 176 -12.49 13.59 -2.35
CA PHE A 176 -11.88 13.49 -3.66
C PHE A 176 -11.99 14.77 -4.50
N GLU A 177 -12.17 15.91 -3.84
CA GLU A 177 -12.41 17.22 -4.47
C GLU A 177 -11.27 17.67 -5.40
N GLU A 178 -10.09 17.07 -5.27
CA GLU A 178 -8.88 17.42 -6.01
C GLU A 178 -8.38 16.35 -6.99
N LEU A 179 -9.10 15.22 -7.14
CA LEU A 179 -8.70 14.11 -8.02
C LEU A 179 -8.44 14.56 -9.48
N GLU A 180 -9.16 15.57 -9.95
CA GLU A 180 -9.06 16.05 -11.33
C GLU A 180 -7.81 16.90 -11.61
N LYS A 181 -7.14 17.39 -10.55
CA LYS A 181 -6.02 18.34 -10.66
C LYS A 181 -4.68 17.66 -10.93
N ILE A 182 -4.52 16.38 -10.57
CA ILE A 182 -3.25 15.66 -10.65
C ILE A 182 -3.20 14.83 -11.93
N ARG A 183 -2.16 15.03 -12.75
CA ARG A 183 -1.87 14.19 -13.93
C ARG A 183 -0.97 13.03 -13.53
N GLY A 184 -0.95 11.93 -14.29
CA GLY A 184 -0.18 10.75 -13.90
C GLY A 184 1.34 10.96 -13.96
N GLU A 185 1.83 11.86 -14.81
CA GLU A 185 3.24 12.31 -14.77
C GLU A 185 3.64 12.92 -13.41
N GLU A 186 2.67 13.49 -12.68
CA GLU A 186 2.85 14.11 -11.37
C GLU A 186 2.64 13.13 -10.21
N VAL A 187 2.22 11.88 -10.46
CA VAL A 187 1.92 10.90 -9.39
C VAL A 187 3.13 10.63 -8.51
N SER A 188 4.33 10.51 -9.10
CA SER A 188 5.56 10.27 -8.34
C SER A 188 5.85 11.39 -7.34
N GLU A 189 5.73 12.64 -7.79
CA GLU A 189 5.94 13.84 -6.99
C GLU A 189 4.83 14.04 -5.95
N PHE A 190 3.58 13.75 -6.33
CA PHE A 190 2.43 13.75 -5.41
C PHE A 190 2.62 12.76 -4.26
N ILE A 191 3.02 11.52 -4.56
CA ILE A 191 3.28 10.51 -3.53
C ILE A 191 4.43 10.95 -2.63
N ARG A 192 5.54 11.45 -3.20
CA ARG A 192 6.68 11.95 -2.42
C ARG A 192 6.27 13.07 -1.45
N LYS A 193 5.52 14.07 -1.93
CA LYS A 193 4.94 15.13 -1.07
C LYS A 193 4.01 14.58 0.00
N THR A 194 3.27 13.51 -0.30
CA THR A 194 2.37 12.87 0.67
C THR A 194 3.15 12.10 1.72
N VAL A 195 4.24 11.43 1.34
CA VAL A 195 5.18 10.81 2.29
C VAL A 195 5.74 11.85 3.25
N ASP A 196 6.18 13.01 2.76
CA ASP A 196 6.70 14.08 3.61
C ASP A 196 5.65 14.56 4.62
N LYS A 197 4.39 14.70 4.18
CA LYS A 197 3.26 15.04 5.06
C LYS A 197 3.00 13.96 6.10
N VAL A 198 3.04 12.68 5.74
CA VAL A 198 2.87 11.56 6.68
C VAL A 198 4.01 11.53 7.69
N ARG A 199 5.25 11.70 7.23
CA ARG A 199 6.45 11.74 8.08
C ARG A 199 6.34 12.83 9.14
N ALA A 200 5.86 14.02 8.74
CA ALA A 200 5.67 15.16 9.63
C ALA A 200 4.63 14.93 10.75
N LEU A 201 3.76 13.90 10.63
CA LEU A 201 2.83 13.55 11.69
C LEU A 201 3.52 12.93 12.92
N GLY A 202 4.70 12.33 12.75
CA GLY A 202 5.47 11.72 13.85
C GLY A 202 4.74 10.57 14.57
N LEU A 203 3.82 9.88 13.89
CA LEU A 203 2.94 8.88 14.52
C LEU A 203 3.69 7.63 14.97
N TYR A 204 4.70 7.21 14.21
CA TYR A 204 5.49 6.03 14.58
C TYR A 204 6.39 6.34 15.76
N GLU A 205 7.01 7.52 15.84
CA GLU A 205 7.75 7.94 17.02
C GLU A 205 6.87 8.08 18.25
N GLU A 206 5.70 8.71 18.14
CA GLU A 206 4.76 8.79 19.25
C GLU A 206 4.40 7.38 19.76
N PHE A 207 4.20 6.43 18.83
CA PHE A 207 3.98 5.03 19.15
C PHE A 207 5.20 4.39 19.84
N LEU A 208 6.41 4.60 19.33
CA LEU A 208 7.63 4.03 19.90
C LEU A 208 7.88 4.53 21.33
N GLU A 209 7.64 5.82 21.58
CA GLU A 209 7.83 6.49 22.86
C GLU A 209 6.76 6.12 23.89
N ARG A 210 5.49 6.20 23.49
CA ARG A 210 4.35 6.16 24.44
C ARG A 210 3.51 4.90 24.33
N GLY A 211 3.83 4.03 23.38
CA GLY A 211 2.97 2.92 23.01
C GLY A 211 1.60 3.42 22.54
N PHE A 212 0.62 2.53 22.63
CA PHE A 212 -0.73 2.86 22.20
C PHE A 212 -1.49 3.65 23.23
N ASN A 213 -2.12 4.72 22.76
CA ASN A 213 -2.98 5.55 23.56
C ASN A 213 -4.13 6.11 22.69
N ARG A 214 -5.18 6.61 23.34
CA ARG A 214 -6.38 7.13 22.66
C ARG A 214 -6.06 8.32 21.74
N ARG A 215 -5.06 9.14 22.07
CA ARG A 215 -4.65 10.28 21.24
C ARG A 215 -4.05 9.78 19.93
N LEU A 216 -3.08 8.86 19.97
CA LEU A 216 -2.50 8.25 18.77
C LEU A 216 -3.58 7.61 17.89
N TRP A 217 -4.56 6.93 18.48
CA TRP A 217 -5.70 6.36 17.77
C TRP A 217 -6.50 7.41 16.99
N HIS A 218 -6.88 8.51 17.65
CA HIS A 218 -7.61 9.61 16.98
C HIS A 218 -6.79 10.19 15.83
N ARG A 219 -5.49 10.40 16.03
CA ARG A 219 -4.60 10.96 15.00
C ARG A 219 -4.44 10.02 13.80
N VAL A 220 -4.30 8.71 14.03
CA VAL A 220 -4.27 7.73 12.92
C VAL A 220 -5.54 7.80 12.09
N ASN A 221 -6.72 7.86 12.73
CA ASN A 221 -8.00 7.87 12.01
C ASN A 221 -8.36 9.19 11.35
N GLU A 222 -8.02 10.33 11.96
CA GLU A 222 -8.38 11.66 11.44
C GLU A 222 -7.30 12.22 10.51
N GLU A 223 -6.04 11.80 10.68
CA GLU A 223 -4.91 12.36 9.94
C GLU A 223 -4.26 11.37 8.97
N LEU A 224 -4.00 10.12 9.37
CA LEU A 224 -3.24 9.17 8.54
C LEU A 224 -4.11 8.44 7.52
N ILE A 225 -5.12 7.71 7.96
CA ILE A 225 -5.98 6.90 7.08
C ILE A 225 -6.59 7.74 5.94
N PRO A 226 -7.18 8.93 6.20
CA PRO A 226 -7.69 9.78 5.13
C PRO A 226 -6.64 10.17 4.09
N LYS A 227 -5.38 10.35 4.49
CA LYS A 227 -4.28 10.66 3.56
C LYS A 227 -3.91 9.46 2.71
N ILE A 228 -3.89 8.26 3.30
CA ILE A 228 -3.62 7.02 2.57
C ILE A 228 -4.73 6.77 1.54
N ASP A 229 -6.01 6.81 1.97
CA ASP A 229 -7.14 6.60 1.08
C ASP A 229 -7.20 7.63 -0.05
N TYR A 230 -6.97 8.90 0.29
CA TYR A 230 -6.94 9.98 -0.69
C TYR A 230 -5.82 9.76 -1.72
N ALA A 231 -4.61 9.46 -1.26
CA ALA A 231 -3.48 9.24 -2.15
C ALA A 231 -3.67 8.01 -3.04
N LEU A 232 -4.18 6.92 -2.48
CA LEU A 232 -4.49 5.72 -3.26
C LEU A 232 -5.57 6.01 -4.32
N GLY A 233 -6.63 6.73 -3.94
CA GLY A 233 -7.69 7.14 -4.87
C GLY A 233 -7.19 8.06 -5.98
N VAL A 234 -6.27 8.99 -5.68
CA VAL A 234 -5.58 9.81 -6.71
C VAL A 234 -4.86 8.92 -7.70
N VAL A 235 -4.03 7.99 -7.22
CA VAL A 235 -3.25 7.10 -8.09
C VAL A 235 -4.17 6.25 -8.98
N TRP A 236 -5.23 5.67 -8.41
CA TRP A 236 -6.22 4.87 -9.14
C TRP A 236 -6.96 5.70 -10.20
N TRP A 237 -7.36 6.91 -9.84
CA TRP A 237 -8.05 7.83 -10.73
C TRP A 237 -7.18 8.26 -11.90
N CYS A 238 -5.93 8.67 -11.66
CA CYS A 238 -4.98 9.05 -12.70
C CYS A 238 -4.79 7.88 -13.68
N LEU A 239 -4.55 6.68 -13.17
CA LEU A 239 -4.32 5.50 -14.01
C LEU A 239 -5.54 5.16 -14.88
N MET A 240 -6.74 5.21 -14.33
CA MET A 240 -7.98 5.00 -15.09
C MET A 240 -8.14 6.05 -16.21
N ARG A 241 -7.88 7.33 -15.91
CA ARG A 241 -8.02 8.42 -16.90
C ARG A 241 -7.00 8.32 -18.03
N GLU A 242 -5.73 8.17 -17.70
CA GLU A 242 -4.65 8.09 -18.69
C GLU A 242 -4.84 6.91 -19.64
N THR A 243 -5.36 5.80 -19.14
CA THR A 243 -5.57 4.59 -19.97
C THR A 243 -6.79 4.74 -20.87
N ALA A 244 -7.83 5.47 -20.43
CA ALA A 244 -8.94 5.86 -21.27
C ALA A 244 -8.54 6.89 -22.35
N GLU A 245 -7.58 7.78 -22.06
CA GLU A 245 -6.98 8.72 -23.03
C GLU A 245 -6.10 7.98 -24.05
N GLY A 246 -5.13 7.17 -23.59
CA GLY A 246 -4.23 6.43 -24.48
C GLY A 246 -4.96 5.48 -25.46
N LYS A 247 -6.03 4.81 -25.01
CA LYS A 247 -6.86 3.98 -25.90
C LYS A 247 -7.60 4.78 -26.98
N ARG A 248 -7.87 6.06 -26.76
CA ARG A 248 -8.50 6.93 -27.77
C ARG A 248 -7.49 7.33 -28.84
N ASP A 249 -6.24 7.57 -28.44
CA ASP A 249 -5.18 7.97 -29.36
C ASP A 249 -4.69 6.79 -30.22
N ASP A 250 -4.54 5.58 -29.66
CA ASP A 250 -4.23 4.38 -30.43
C ASP A 250 -5.28 4.08 -31.51
N LYS A 251 -6.57 4.27 -31.18
CA LYS A 251 -7.67 4.10 -32.14
C LYS A 251 -7.62 5.11 -33.28
N LYS A 252 -7.14 6.33 -33.05
CA LYS A 252 -6.97 7.34 -34.11
C LYS A 252 -5.79 7.02 -35.03
N LEU A 253 -4.76 6.36 -34.52
CA LEU A 253 -3.59 5.94 -35.30
C LEU A 253 -3.82 4.67 -36.12
N SER A 254 -4.83 3.86 -35.76
CA SER A 254 -5.21 2.62 -36.45
C SER A 254 -6.25 2.79 -37.57
N VAL A 255 -6.68 4.03 -37.86
CA VAL A 255 -7.64 4.40 -38.92
C VAL A 255 -6.91 5.15 -40.02
#